data_AF-A0A432FEW4-F1
#
_entry.id   AF-A0A432FEW4-F1
#
_cell.length_a   1.000
_cell.length_b   1.000
_cell.length_c   1.000
_cell.angle_alpha   90.00
_cell.angle_beta   90.00
_cell.angle_gamma   90.00
#
_symmetry.space_group_name_H-M   'P 1'
#
loop_
_entity.id
_entity.type
_entity.pdbx_description
1 polymer ?
#
loop_
_entity_poly.entity_id
_entity_poly.type
_entity_poly.pdbx_seq_one_letter_code
_entity_poly.pdbx_strand_id
1 'polypeptide(L)'
;MSDKMMMTIAHAVNDVVLVVLKTPEILEPVGISQEKFFAKVLGYDETGLWVQFRDFELPVRVGEESGLWIPESMQKVDASAMLPWGAIATVMHFPDVEGYDKPSPFNRDIGFNNSDTS
;
A
#
# COMPACT_ATOMS: atom_id res chain seq x y z
N MET A 1 -31.99 -14.95 10.14
CA MET A 1 -31.69 -14.66 8.73
C MET A 1 -30.41 -13.85 8.75
N SER A 2 -29.29 -14.45 8.36
CA SER A 2 -28.06 -13.67 8.19
C SER A 2 -28.34 -12.67 7.08
N ASP A 3 -28.30 -11.39 7.42
CA ASP A 3 -28.30 -10.33 6.42
C ASP A 3 -27.17 -10.67 5.46
N LYS A 4 -27.50 -10.93 4.19
CA LYS A 4 -26.51 -11.29 3.18
C LYS A 4 -25.77 -10.00 2.88
N MET A 5 -24.79 -9.66 3.73
CA MET A 5 -23.98 -8.46 3.64
C MET A 5 -23.45 -8.36 2.21
N MET A 6 -23.90 -7.34 1.50
CA MET A 6 -23.39 -7.07 0.16
C MET A 6 -21.93 -6.67 0.30
N MET A 7 -21.04 -7.43 -0.32
CA MET A 7 -19.61 -7.13 -0.27
C MET A 7 -19.35 -5.83 -1.03
N THR A 8 -18.62 -4.92 -0.37
CA THR A 8 -18.16 -3.65 -0.94
C THR A 8 -16.74 -3.40 -0.46
N ILE A 9 -16.01 -2.53 -1.16
CA ILE A 9 -14.66 -2.15 -0.75
C ILE A 9 -14.63 -1.47 0.64
N ALA A 10 -15.75 -0.89 1.11
CA ALA A 10 -15.85 -0.34 2.46
C ALA A 10 -15.59 -1.37 3.56
N HIS A 11 -15.97 -2.63 3.33
CA HIS A 11 -15.72 -3.71 4.27
C HIS A 11 -14.26 -4.15 4.32
N ALA A 12 -13.43 -3.71 3.37
CA ALA A 12 -12.00 -4.01 3.37
C ALA A 12 -11.17 -2.94 4.08
N VAL A 13 -11.76 -1.82 4.52
CA VAL A 13 -11.01 -0.74 5.20
C VAL A 13 -10.46 -1.24 6.53
N ASN A 14 -9.17 -1.02 6.76
CA ASN A 14 -8.34 -1.55 7.85
C ASN A 14 -7.91 -3.02 7.72
N ASP A 15 -8.37 -3.71 6.67
CA ASP A 15 -8.01 -5.11 6.41
C ASP A 15 -6.82 -5.20 5.46
N VAL A 16 -6.18 -6.37 5.48
CA VAL A 16 -5.17 -6.74 4.47
C VAL A 16 -5.87 -7.41 3.30
N VAL A 17 -5.60 -6.92 2.11
CA VAL A 17 -6.12 -7.46 0.84
C VAL A 17 -4.96 -7.88 -0.06
N LEU A 18 -5.24 -8.79 -0.99
CA LEU A 18 -4.36 -9.03 -2.13
C LEU A 18 -4.77 -8.08 -3.25
N VAL A 19 -3.84 -7.24 -3.70
CA VAL A 19 -3.99 -6.38 -4.88
C VAL A 19 -3.31 -7.05 -6.06
N VAL A 20 -3.99 -7.06 -7.21
CA VAL A 20 -3.42 -7.46 -8.50
C VAL A 20 -3.48 -6.25 -9.43
N LEU A 21 -2.33 -5.85 -9.96
CA LEU A 21 -2.21 -4.75 -10.91
C LEU A 21 -2.40 -5.22 -12.35
N LYS A 22 -3.00 -4.36 -13.18
CA LYS A 22 -3.08 -4.52 -14.63
C LYS A 22 -1.89 -3.85 -15.34
N THR A 23 -1.41 -2.73 -14.79
CA THR A 23 -0.35 -1.89 -15.35
C THR A 23 0.62 -1.49 -14.25
N PRO A 24 1.49 -2.42 -13.78
CA PRO A 24 2.42 -2.17 -12.69
C PRO A 24 3.44 -1.07 -13.01
N GLU A 25 3.74 -0.83 -14.29
CA GLU A 25 4.74 0.12 -14.76
C GLU A 25 4.42 1.56 -14.32
N ILE A 26 3.14 1.88 -14.11
CA ILE A 26 2.68 3.20 -13.64
C ILE A 26 3.13 3.47 -12.19
N LEU A 27 3.35 2.42 -11.40
CA LEU A 27 3.67 2.52 -9.97
C LEU A 27 5.14 2.19 -9.65
N GLU A 28 5.93 1.77 -10.64
CA GLU A 28 7.38 1.58 -10.49
C GLU A 28 8.12 2.82 -9.94
N PRO A 29 7.78 4.07 -10.35
CA PRO A 29 8.46 5.26 -9.83
C PRO A 29 8.30 5.48 -8.32
N VAL A 30 7.29 4.86 -7.71
CA VAL A 30 7.05 4.90 -6.26
C VAL A 30 7.47 3.60 -5.55
N GLY A 31 8.21 2.73 -6.24
CA GLY A 31 8.76 1.49 -5.69
C GLY A 31 7.80 0.30 -5.70
N ILE A 32 6.70 0.37 -6.46
CA ILE A 32 5.73 -0.73 -6.61
C ILE A 32 5.94 -1.37 -7.97
N SER A 33 6.75 -2.42 -8.03
CA SER A 33 7.05 -3.17 -9.26
C SER A 33 6.37 -4.53 -9.35
N GLN A 34 5.88 -5.05 -8.23
CA GLN A 34 5.24 -6.36 -8.18
C GLN A 34 3.82 -6.29 -8.76
N GLU A 35 3.49 -7.21 -9.68
CA GLU A 35 2.14 -7.35 -10.23
C GLU A 35 1.11 -7.69 -9.14
N LYS A 36 1.53 -8.42 -8.09
CA LYS A 36 0.66 -8.92 -7.02
C LYS A 36 1.32 -8.70 -5.67
N PHE A 37 0.59 -8.12 -4.73
CA PHE A 37 1.11 -7.87 -3.40
C PHE A 37 -0.02 -7.75 -2.36
N PHE A 38 0.32 -8.01 -1.10
CA PHE A 38 -0.60 -7.78 0.01
C PHE A 38 -0.43 -6.35 0.53
N ALA A 39 -1.54 -5.69 0.80
CA ALA A 39 -1.52 -4.34 1.34
C ALA A 39 -2.65 -4.12 2.34
N LYS A 40 -2.38 -3.32 3.37
CA LYS A 40 -3.42 -2.85 4.29
C LYS A 40 -4.19 -1.70 3.65
N VAL A 41 -5.50 -1.84 3.54
CA VAL A 41 -6.37 -0.76 3.03
C VAL A 41 -6.56 0.29 4.12
N LEU A 42 -6.27 1.54 3.78
CA LEU A 42 -6.49 2.70 4.65
C LEU A 42 -7.79 3.42 4.30
N GLY A 43 -8.24 3.30 3.05
CA GLY A 43 -9.45 3.93 2.56
C GLY A 43 -9.58 3.77 1.06
N TYR A 44 -10.61 4.39 0.49
CA TYR A 44 -10.85 4.41 -0.94
C TYR A 44 -11.67 5.65 -1.29
N ASP A 45 -11.54 6.13 -2.52
CA ASP A 45 -12.32 7.25 -3.05
C ASP A 45 -12.65 7.03 -4.53
N GLU A 46 -13.16 8.06 -5.20
CA GLU A 46 -13.52 8.00 -6.62
C GLU A 46 -12.32 7.75 -7.55
N THR A 47 -11.10 8.02 -7.07
CA THR A 47 -9.86 7.92 -7.85
C THR A 47 -9.14 6.59 -7.64
N GLY A 48 -9.14 6.05 -6.41
CA GLY A 48 -8.39 4.83 -6.13
C GLY A 48 -8.54 4.23 -4.73
N LEU A 49 -7.71 3.22 -4.50
CA LEU A 49 -7.55 2.53 -3.23
C LEU A 49 -6.34 3.13 -2.50
N TRP A 50 -6.54 3.61 -1.27
CA TRP A 50 -5.45 4.03 -0.41
C TRP A 50 -4.92 2.85 0.38
N VAL A 51 -3.63 2.57 0.24
CA VAL A 51 -2.95 1.47 0.93
C VAL A 51 -1.80 1.97 1.79
N GLN A 52 -1.50 1.24 2.86
CA GLN A 52 -0.32 1.49 3.68
C GLN A 52 0.95 1.17 2.90
N PHE A 53 1.90 2.10 2.89
CA PHE A 53 3.22 1.92 2.31
C PHE A 53 4.28 2.23 3.38
N ARG A 54 4.87 1.19 3.97
CA ARG A 54 5.82 1.35 5.07
C ARG A 54 7.24 1.58 4.57
N ASP A 55 8.08 2.11 5.45
CA ASP A 55 9.52 2.25 5.24
C ASP A 55 9.91 3.02 3.96
N PHE A 56 9.08 3.96 3.51
CA PHE A 56 9.40 4.80 2.36
C PHE A 56 10.59 5.69 2.70
N GLU A 57 11.62 5.69 1.86
CA GLU A 57 12.83 6.48 2.08
C GLU A 57 12.64 7.90 1.54
N LEU A 58 12.55 8.88 2.44
CA LEU A 58 12.54 10.30 2.11
C LEU A 58 13.89 10.94 2.40
N PRO A 59 14.39 11.83 1.52
CA PRO A 59 15.54 12.65 1.84
C PRO A 59 15.22 13.60 3.00
N VAL A 60 16.11 13.70 3.98
CA VAL A 60 16.01 14.70 5.04
C VAL A 60 16.32 16.08 4.45
N ARG A 61 15.42 17.05 4.63
CA ARG A 61 15.63 18.43 4.18
C ARG A 61 16.72 19.09 5.02
N VAL A 62 17.71 19.70 4.36
CA VAL A 62 18.71 20.53 5.03
C VAL A 62 18.64 21.94 4.45
N GLY A 63 18.52 22.93 5.35
CA GLY A 63 18.73 24.38 5.21
C GLY A 63 18.45 25.06 3.86
N GLU A 64 17.55 26.06 3.87
CA GLU A 64 17.31 26.99 2.75
C GLU A 64 18.57 27.79 2.32
N GLU A 65 19.64 27.79 3.13
CA GLU A 65 20.78 28.69 2.98
C GLU A 65 21.79 28.34 1.87
N SER A 66 21.82 27.11 1.34
CA SER A 66 22.86 26.71 0.38
C SER A 66 22.42 26.74 -1.09
N GLY A 67 21.12 26.90 -1.37
CA GLY A 67 20.57 26.77 -2.73
C GLY A 67 20.81 25.41 -3.39
N LEU A 68 21.38 24.44 -2.66
CA LEU A 68 21.77 23.11 -3.11
C LEU A 68 21.01 22.06 -2.29
N TRP A 69 20.13 21.33 -2.97
CA TRP A 69 19.42 20.18 -2.43
C TRP A 69 20.33 18.95 -2.41
N ILE A 70 21.16 18.82 -1.39
CA ILE A 70 21.92 17.58 -1.13
C ILE A 70 21.38 16.94 0.15
N PRO A 71 20.65 15.80 0.07
CA PRO A 71 20.22 15.07 1.25
C PRO A 71 21.44 14.52 2.00
N GLU A 72 21.64 14.92 3.26
CA GLU A 72 22.71 14.37 4.10
C GLU A 72 22.38 12.95 4.61
N SER A 73 21.10 12.60 4.65
CA SER A 73 20.60 11.30 5.07
C SER A 73 19.20 11.03 4.53
N MET A 74 18.81 9.76 4.56
CA MET A 74 17.45 9.29 4.29
C MET A 74 16.74 9.01 5.62
N GLN A 75 15.45 9.33 5.70
CA GLN A 75 14.57 8.90 6.77
C GLN A 75 13.55 7.90 6.24
N LYS A 76 13.27 6.86 7.02
CA LYS A 76 12.17 5.94 6.76
C LYS A 76 10.89 6.52 7.37
N VAL A 77 9.84 6.59 6.57
CA VAL A 77 8.53 7.04 7.02
C VAL A 77 7.44 6.05 6.64
N ASP A 78 6.41 5.97 7.47
CA ASP A 78 5.15 5.34 7.09
C ASP A 78 4.39 6.29 6.18
N ALA A 79 4.20 5.88 4.93
CA ALA A 79 3.45 6.59 3.92
C ALA A 79 2.12 5.89 3.62
N SER A 80 1.29 6.59 2.84
CA SER A 80 0.13 6.00 2.19
C SER A 80 0.25 6.26 0.69
N ALA A 81 -0.06 5.25 -0.11
CA ALA A 81 -0.04 5.34 -1.56
C ALA A 81 -1.46 5.14 -2.10
N MET A 82 -1.87 5.99 -3.04
CA MET A 82 -3.11 5.80 -3.78
C MET A 82 -2.82 4.95 -5.01
N LEU A 83 -3.44 3.78 -5.08
CA LEU A 83 -3.45 2.90 -6.23
C LEU A 83 -4.63 3.31 -7.13
N PRO A 84 -4.40 3.85 -8.35
CA PRO A 84 -5.49 4.27 -9.22
C PRO A 84 -6.37 3.08 -9.61
N TRP A 85 -7.70 3.25 -9.66
CA TRP A 85 -8.59 2.16 -10.09
C TRP A 85 -8.23 1.62 -11.47
N GLY A 86 -7.80 2.49 -12.39
CA GLY A 86 -7.38 2.10 -13.73
C GLY A 86 -6.14 1.20 -13.78
N ALA A 87 -5.32 1.19 -12.72
CA ALA A 87 -4.13 0.35 -12.61
C ALA A 87 -4.40 -0.99 -11.91
N ILE A 88 -5.55 -1.15 -11.25
CA ILE A 88 -5.92 -2.35 -10.48
C ILE A 88 -6.74 -3.29 -11.36
N ALA A 89 -6.30 -4.55 -11.47
CA ALA A 89 -7.07 -5.62 -12.11
C ALA A 89 -8.12 -6.19 -11.14
N THR A 90 -7.74 -6.43 -9.88
CA THR A 90 -8.67 -6.91 -8.84
C THR A 90 -8.14 -6.65 -7.44
N VAL A 91 -9.06 -6.61 -6.47
CA VAL A 91 -8.79 -6.61 -5.03
C VAL A 91 -9.48 -7.83 -4.43
N MET A 92 -8.71 -8.70 -3.79
CA MET A 92 -9.24 -9.88 -3.09
C MET A 92 -9.24 -9.62 -1.58
N HIS A 93 -10.44 -9.61 -1.01
CA HIS A 93 -10.68 -9.47 0.42
C HIS A 93 -10.91 -10.85 1.06
N PHE A 94 -10.42 -11.03 2.28
CA PHE A 94 -10.42 -12.29 3.02
C PHE A 94 -11.22 -12.15 4.33
N PRO A 95 -12.56 -11.99 4.27
CA PRO A 95 -13.36 -11.83 5.48
C PRO A 95 -13.24 -13.05 6.40
N ASP A 96 -13.30 -12.83 7.71
CA ASP A 96 -13.21 -13.83 8.78
C ASP A 96 -11.82 -14.49 8.98
N VAL A 97 -10.83 -14.16 8.14
CA VAL A 97 -9.46 -14.71 8.20
C VAL A 97 -8.54 -13.90 9.13
N GLU A 98 -8.21 -14.50 10.28
CA GLU A 98 -7.31 -13.89 11.27
C GLU A 98 -6.00 -13.40 10.65
N GLY A 99 -5.65 -12.15 10.95
CA GLY A 99 -4.48 -11.46 10.39
C GLY A 99 -4.76 -10.68 9.10
N TYR A 100 -5.93 -10.88 8.48
CA TYR A 100 -6.37 -10.14 7.30
C TYR A 100 -7.60 -9.29 7.60
N ASP A 101 -8.63 -9.85 8.25
CA ASP A 101 -9.91 -9.18 8.57
C ASP A 101 -10.03 -8.71 10.04
N LYS A 102 -9.12 -9.20 10.88
CA LYS A 102 -9.03 -8.90 12.30
C LYS A 102 -7.74 -8.12 12.50
N PRO A 103 -7.70 -7.13 13.43
CA PRO A 103 -6.46 -6.46 13.77
C PRO A 103 -5.41 -7.52 14.14
N SER A 104 -4.48 -7.75 13.21
CA SER A 104 -3.46 -8.78 13.33
C SER A 104 -2.61 -8.47 14.56
N PRO A 105 -2.38 -9.43 15.48
CA PRO A 105 -1.35 -9.30 16.50
C PRO A 105 0.07 -9.30 15.90
N PHE A 106 0.19 -9.61 14.62
CA PHE A 106 1.44 -9.62 13.89
C PHE A 106 1.48 -8.48 12.89
N ASN A 107 2.24 -7.47 13.28
CA ASN A 107 2.93 -6.51 12.43
C ASN A 107 3.94 -7.27 11.54
N ARG A 108 3.48 -8.24 10.73
CA ARG A 108 4.31 -8.84 9.68
C ARG A 108 4.67 -7.74 8.70
N ASP A 109 5.83 -7.89 8.05
CA ASP A 109 6.33 -7.02 6.99
C ASP A 109 5.34 -6.98 5.81
N ILE A 110 4.24 -6.24 6.01
CA ILE A 110 3.23 -5.97 5.00
C ILE A 110 3.75 -4.76 4.25
N GLY A 111 4.43 -5.04 3.15
CA GLY A 111 5.15 -4.10 2.32
C GLY A 111 5.88 -4.83 1.19
N PHE A 112 6.48 -4.08 0.28
CA PHE A 112 7.20 -4.62 -0.86
C PHE A 112 8.58 -5.12 -0.41
N ASN A 113 8.82 -6.42 -0.51
CA ASN A 113 10.17 -6.96 -0.40
C ASN A 113 10.89 -6.80 -1.75
N ASN A 114 11.95 -5.99 -1.77
CA ASN A 114 12.83 -5.80 -2.93
C ASN A 114 13.77 -6.99 -3.18
N SER A 115 13.46 -8.20 -2.69
CA SER A 115 14.40 -9.33 -2.68
C SER A 115 14.30 -10.30 -3.86
N ASP A 116 13.41 -10.08 -4.83
CA ASP A 116 13.22 -11.00 -5.96
C ASP A 116 13.87 -10.49 -7.27
N THR A 117 15.07 -9.93 -7.16
CA THR A 117 16.01 -9.83 -8.30
C THR A 117 17.28 -10.59 -7.96
N SER A 118 17.33 -11.86 -8.35
CA SER A 118 18.54 -12.68 -8.45
C SER A 118 18.37 -13.66 -9.61
#